data_AF-A0AAD6I9L5-F1
#
_entry.id   AF-A0AAD6I9L5-F1
#
_cell.length_a   1.000
_cell.length_b   1.000
_cell.length_c   1.000
_cell.angle_alpha   90.00
_cell.angle_beta   90.00
_cell.angle_gamma   90.00
#
_symmetry.space_group_name_H-M   'P 1'
#
loop_
_entity.id
_entity.type
_entity.pdbx_description
1 polymer ?
#
loop_
_entity_poly.entity_id
_entity_poly.type
_entity_poly.pdbx_seq_one_letter_code
_entity_poly.pdbx_strand_id
1 'polypeptide(L)'
;MEIRIVWLKDMIEVSYTIKYPEYKEKDDRWVIRQTGVYHRYDSTTSQSIFMLLSPTPQSKAHLEAAKWLSMSSYHSKIEADPFWLHRLLFAAYFPSWRQYITTIENRFLPVAKDALATFIEEPLGLGHDTLTTLNSLETRFRQVPAILASTMDLLQDLCALISSKSETEETKYGIKCLKNQARYCKIYSQSATYLQQRAQSVAKLLSDTLLMRDQLLAQEQNKNIIELNESAVFITRLTLLYLPTSFIATFFGMNFFDLDTENSRIVGTSMIWIFFLSSFGLTAVTYLLYYWLMRRDGATFHLPKLRMVPAWKVQDLKRQLKIGTKEVKEFHEGEA
;
A
#
# COMPACT_ATOMS: atom_id res chain seq x y z
N MET A 1 10.28 -19.24 15.38
CA MET A 1 11.55 -19.96 15.18
C MET A 1 11.83 -20.57 16.54
N GLU A 2 11.67 -21.89 16.68
CA GLU A 2 11.80 -22.55 17.98
C GLU A 2 13.19 -23.17 18.05
N ILE A 3 13.95 -22.78 19.06
CA ILE A 3 15.18 -23.47 19.43
C ILE A 3 14.75 -24.50 20.46
N ARG A 4 15.08 -25.76 20.19
CA ARG A 4 14.88 -26.83 21.17
C ARG A 4 16.26 -27.27 21.64
N ILE A 5 16.56 -26.90 22.89
CA ILE A 5 17.72 -27.37 23.63
C ILE A 5 17.21 -28.41 24.63
N VAL A 6 17.71 -29.63 24.51
CA VAL A 6 17.42 -30.70 25.47
C VAL A 6 18.71 -31.04 26.21
N TRP A 7 18.65 -30.91 27.53
CA TRP A 7 19.74 -31.29 28.42
C TRP A 7 19.49 -32.70 28.92
N LEU A 8 20.36 -33.62 28.53
CA LEU A 8 20.52 -34.89 29.20
C LEU A 8 21.80 -34.80 30.03
N LYS A 9 21.89 -35.59 31.11
CA LYS A 9 22.94 -35.47 32.13
C LYS A 9 24.36 -35.30 31.56
N ASP A 10 24.65 -36.03 30.47
CA ASP A 10 25.96 -36.06 29.82
C ASP A 10 25.93 -35.70 28.31
N MET A 11 24.73 -35.44 27.76
CA MET A 11 24.51 -35.14 26.35
C MET A 11 23.78 -33.82 26.16
N ILE A 12 24.22 -33.08 25.15
CA ILE A 12 23.60 -31.83 24.74
C ILE A 12 23.00 -32.03 23.37
N GLU A 13 21.71 -31.72 23.24
CA GLU A 13 21.04 -31.67 21.95
C GLU A 13 20.61 -30.24 21.66
N VAL A 14 21.07 -29.72 20.52
CA VAL A 14 20.74 -28.40 20.01
C VAL A 14 20.09 -28.57 18.65
N SER A 15 18.86 -28.07 18.52
CA SER A 15 18.20 -28.01 17.23
C SER A 15 17.58 -26.64 17.01
N TYR A 16 17.82 -26.09 15.82
CA TYR A 16 17.26 -24.80 15.42
C TYR A 16 17.18 -24.69 13.90
N THR A 17 16.36 -23.75 13.45
CA THR A 17 16.33 -23.31 12.06
C THR A 17 16.91 -21.91 11.96
N ILE A 18 17.68 -21.61 10.93
CA ILE A 18 18.18 -20.27 10.65
C ILE A 18 17.64 -19.78 9.31
N LYS A 19 17.18 -18.53 9.28
CA LYS A 19 16.79 -17.83 8.05
C LYS A 19 17.86 -16.83 7.64
N TYR A 20 18.19 -16.80 6.36
CA TYR A 20 19.20 -15.89 5.83
C TYR A 20 18.91 -15.50 4.38
N PRO A 21 19.36 -14.30 3.95
CA PRO A 21 19.28 -13.90 2.56
C PRO A 21 20.37 -14.58 1.74
N GLU A 22 19.99 -15.07 0.57
CA GLU A 22 20.89 -15.63 -0.44
C GLU A 22 20.59 -14.95 -1.77
N TYR A 23 21.64 -14.54 -2.47
CA TYR A 23 21.55 -13.94 -3.78
C TYR A 23 21.56 -15.03 -4.85
N LYS A 24 20.54 -15.05 -5.70
CA LYS A 24 20.44 -15.96 -6.84
C LYS A 24 20.91 -15.23 -8.09
N GLU A 25 22.12 -15.52 -8.53
CA GLU A 25 22.71 -14.91 -9.74
C GLU A 25 21.85 -15.14 -10.99
N LYS A 26 21.29 -16.35 -11.16
CA LYS A 26 20.45 -16.69 -12.33
C LYS A 26 19.19 -15.85 -12.45
N ASP A 27 18.62 -15.45 -11.32
CA ASP A 27 17.32 -14.78 -11.24
C ASP A 27 17.49 -13.28 -10.89
N ASP A 28 18.73 -12.79 -10.76
CA ASP A 28 19.12 -11.46 -10.25
C ASP A 28 18.27 -10.98 -9.06
N ARG A 29 18.10 -11.87 -8.07
CA ARG A 29 17.21 -11.58 -6.93
C ARG A 29 17.69 -12.19 -5.64
N TRP A 30 17.39 -11.46 -4.57
CA TRP A 30 17.52 -11.95 -3.21
C TRP A 30 16.32 -12.79 -2.80
N VAL A 31 16.59 -13.91 -2.15
CA VAL A 31 15.59 -14.78 -1.53
C VAL A 31 15.97 -15.09 -0.10
N ILE A 32 14.96 -15.18 0.78
CA ILE A 32 15.17 -15.66 2.15
C ILE A 32 15.12 -17.19 2.11
N ARG A 33 16.21 -17.82 2.51
CA ARG A 33 16.34 -19.27 2.68
C ARG A 33 16.20 -19.65 4.13
N GLN A 34 15.93 -20.93 4.36
CA GLN A 34 15.91 -21.52 5.68
C GLN A 34 16.74 -22.81 5.68
N THR A 35 17.59 -22.96 6.68
CA THR A 35 18.39 -24.17 6.90
C THR A 35 18.11 -24.70 8.30
N GLY A 36 17.99 -26.01 8.44
CA GLY A 36 17.88 -26.69 9.73
C GLY A 36 19.23 -27.17 10.22
N VAL A 37 19.49 -27.03 11.51
CA VAL A 37 20.70 -27.53 12.17
C VAL A 37 20.26 -28.40 13.35
N TYR A 38 20.84 -29.59 13.41
CA TYR A 38 20.80 -30.44 14.60
C TYR A 38 22.24 -30.79 14.98
N HIS A 39 22.56 -30.59 16.25
CA HIS A 39 23.83 -30.95 16.85
C HIS A 39 23.57 -31.74 18.13
N ARG A 40 24.22 -32.89 18.23
CA ARG A 40 24.31 -33.66 19.46
C ARG A 40 25.75 -33.76 19.88
N TYR A 41 26.05 -33.33 21.10
CA TYR A 41 27.38 -33.44 21.70
C TYR A 41 27.33 -34.31 22.94
N ASP A 42 28.18 -35.33 22.96
CA ASP A 42 28.39 -36.19 24.12
C ASP A 42 29.68 -35.79 24.82
N SER A 43 29.54 -35.31 26.05
CA SER A 43 30.66 -34.83 26.86
C SER A 43 31.54 -35.96 27.42
N THR A 44 31.03 -37.20 27.47
CA THR A 44 31.78 -38.35 27.97
C THR A 44 32.70 -38.93 26.92
N THR A 45 32.23 -39.02 25.68
CA THR A 45 33.00 -39.55 24.54
C THR A 45 33.69 -38.46 23.73
N SER A 46 33.42 -37.19 24.01
CA SER A 46 33.86 -36.03 23.22
C SER A 46 33.47 -36.12 21.74
N GLN A 47 32.35 -36.78 21.44
CA GLN A 47 31.85 -36.97 20.08
C GLN A 47 30.72 -36.01 19.75
N SER A 48 30.75 -35.45 18.54
CA SER A 48 29.69 -34.61 18.00
C SER A 48 29.05 -35.24 16.77
N ILE A 49 27.72 -35.24 16.72
CA ILE A 49 26.94 -35.56 15.52
C ILE A 49 26.27 -34.29 15.03
N PHE A 50 26.52 -33.96 13.77
CA PHE A 50 25.90 -32.82 13.10
C PHE A 50 25.00 -33.28 11.95
N MET A 51 23.80 -32.74 11.88
CA MET A 51 22.91 -32.84 10.72
C MET A 51 22.57 -31.44 10.21
N LEU A 52 22.94 -31.18 8.96
CA LEU A 52 22.70 -29.91 8.28
C LEU A 52 21.69 -30.11 7.15
N LEU A 53 20.50 -29.55 7.31
CA LEU A 53 19.42 -29.62 6.33
C LEU A 53 19.43 -28.34 5.48
N SER A 54 20.18 -28.37 4.38
CA SER A 54 20.31 -27.24 3.45
C SER A 54 19.22 -27.23 2.37
N PRO A 55 18.75 -26.06 1.93
CA PRO A 55 17.71 -25.92 0.91
C PRO A 55 18.22 -26.14 -0.53
N THR A 56 19.54 -26.15 -0.74
CA THR A 56 20.19 -26.32 -2.03
C THR A 56 21.35 -27.30 -1.94
N PRO A 57 21.60 -28.09 -3.01
CA PRO A 57 22.83 -28.87 -3.10
C PRO A 57 24.03 -27.91 -3.18
N GLN A 58 25.16 -28.31 -2.59
CA GLN A 58 26.40 -27.50 -2.59
C GLN A 58 26.21 -26.09 -2.00
N SER A 59 25.43 -25.97 -0.93
CA SER A 59 25.27 -24.72 -0.21
C SER A 59 26.62 -24.18 0.29
N LYS A 60 26.75 -22.86 0.42
CA LYS A 60 28.01 -22.22 0.83
C LYS A 60 28.56 -22.78 2.15
N ALA A 61 27.69 -22.99 3.15
CA ALA A 61 28.12 -23.60 4.41
C ALA A 61 28.55 -25.06 4.26
N HIS A 62 27.91 -25.83 3.36
CA HIS A 62 28.33 -27.21 3.09
C HIS A 62 29.72 -27.26 2.44
N LEU A 63 29.99 -26.40 1.45
CA LEU A 63 31.29 -26.32 0.79
C LEU A 63 32.40 -25.90 1.75
N GLU A 64 32.15 -24.90 2.59
CA GLU A 64 33.12 -24.46 3.61
C GLU A 64 33.35 -25.55 4.68
N ALA A 65 32.31 -26.26 5.11
CA ALA A 65 32.44 -27.36 6.07
C ALA A 65 33.25 -28.52 5.48
N ALA A 66 32.96 -28.93 4.24
CA ALA A 66 33.71 -29.96 3.54
C ALA A 66 35.18 -29.57 3.38
N LYS A 67 35.46 -28.30 3.06
CA LYS A 67 36.82 -27.76 2.96
C LYS A 67 37.57 -27.87 4.29
N TRP A 68 36.95 -27.45 5.40
CA TRP A 68 37.56 -27.52 6.73
C TRP A 68 37.84 -28.97 7.16
N LEU A 69 36.93 -29.90 6.86
CA LEU A 69 37.12 -31.32 7.15
C LEU A 69 38.22 -31.95 6.28
N SER A 70 38.39 -31.52 5.03
CA SER A 70 39.40 -32.05 4.11
C SER A 70 40.83 -31.56 4.42
N MET A 71 40.98 -30.42 5.09
CA MET A 71 42.26 -29.78 5.33
C MET A 71 42.80 -30.13 6.73
N SER A 72 43.94 -30.81 6.78
CA SER A 72 44.59 -31.25 8.03
C SER A 72 44.93 -30.10 8.98
N SER A 73 45.14 -28.88 8.47
CA SER A 73 45.41 -27.68 9.25
C SER A 73 44.25 -27.23 10.15
N TYR A 74 43.02 -27.70 9.89
CA TYR A 74 41.83 -27.37 10.68
C TYR A 74 41.43 -28.47 11.66
N HIS A 75 41.99 -29.68 11.57
CA HIS A 75 41.60 -30.81 12.42
C HIS A 75 41.79 -30.51 13.90
N SER A 76 42.95 -29.96 14.29
CA SER A 76 43.22 -29.57 15.68
C SER A 76 42.27 -28.49 16.21
N LYS A 77 41.79 -27.59 15.34
CA LYS A 77 40.82 -26.54 15.71
C LYS A 77 39.41 -27.09 15.85
N ILE A 78 39.05 -28.05 15.01
CA ILE A 78 37.75 -28.73 15.05
C ILE A 78 37.65 -29.59 16.31
N GLU A 79 38.72 -30.30 16.66
CA GLU A 79 38.79 -31.09 17.90
C GLU A 79 38.73 -30.19 19.15
N ALA A 80 39.36 -29.01 19.10
CA ALA A 80 39.36 -28.05 20.20
C ALA A 80 38.03 -27.27 20.38
N ASP A 81 37.16 -27.23 19.36
CA ASP A 81 35.87 -26.52 19.36
C ASP A 81 34.73 -27.45 18.91
N PRO A 82 34.05 -28.15 19.83
CA PRO A 82 32.91 -29.02 19.51
C PRO A 82 31.72 -28.29 18.86
N PHE A 83 31.71 -26.96 18.84
CA PHE A 83 30.62 -26.13 18.31
C PHE A 83 31.02 -25.36 17.04
N TRP A 84 32.16 -25.70 16.42
CA TRP A 84 32.74 -25.01 15.27
C TRP A 84 31.76 -24.83 14.10
N LEU A 85 30.89 -25.81 13.85
CA LEU A 85 29.98 -25.79 12.70
C LEU A 85 28.90 -24.70 12.83
N HIS A 86 28.43 -24.43 14.05
CA HIS A 86 27.49 -23.33 14.30
C HIS A 86 28.12 -21.99 13.89
N ARG A 87 29.38 -21.79 14.29
CA ARG A 87 30.18 -20.62 13.93
C ARG A 87 30.38 -20.47 12.44
N LEU A 88 30.78 -21.57 11.79
CA LEU A 88 30.98 -21.61 10.35
C LEU A 88 29.71 -21.18 9.62
N LEU A 89 28.55 -21.71 10.05
CA LEU A 89 27.27 -21.42 9.43
C LEU A 89 26.89 -19.93 9.54
N PHE A 90 27.04 -19.33 10.72
CA PHE A 90 26.82 -17.89 10.88
C PHE A 90 27.84 -17.07 10.09
N ALA A 91 29.11 -17.45 10.07
CA ALA A 91 30.12 -16.75 9.28
C ALA A 91 29.83 -16.81 7.76
N ALA A 92 29.27 -17.92 7.27
CA ALA A 92 28.98 -18.12 5.85
C ALA A 92 27.83 -17.22 5.36
N TYR A 93 26.74 -17.13 6.13
CA TYR A 93 25.48 -16.52 5.69
C TYR A 93 25.21 -15.13 6.27
N PHE A 94 25.78 -14.80 7.42
CA PHE A 94 25.48 -13.53 8.09
C PHE A 94 25.93 -12.29 7.30
N PRO A 95 27.10 -12.27 6.62
CA PRO A 95 27.54 -11.11 5.83
C PRO A 95 26.53 -10.70 4.73
N SER A 96 25.74 -11.65 4.23
CA SER A 96 24.73 -11.41 3.19
C SER A 96 23.61 -10.47 3.63
N TRP A 97 23.34 -10.33 4.93
CA TRP A 97 22.34 -9.40 5.45
C TRP A 97 22.64 -7.94 5.09
N ARG A 98 23.91 -7.55 5.14
CA ARG A 98 24.32 -6.19 4.79
C ARG A 98 23.95 -5.86 3.33
N GLN A 99 24.37 -6.73 2.42
CA GLN A 99 24.11 -6.55 0.99
C GLN A 99 22.60 -6.59 0.67
N TYR A 100 21.86 -7.49 1.32
CA TYR A 100 20.41 -7.56 1.19
C TYR A 100 19.72 -6.25 1.58
N ILE A 101 20.04 -5.70 2.76
CA ILE A 101 19.44 -4.45 3.25
C ILE A 101 19.81 -3.28 2.33
N THR A 102 21.09 -3.15 1.95
CA THR A 102 21.54 -2.10 1.02
C THR A 102 20.84 -2.21 -0.34
N THR A 103 20.58 -3.42 -0.84
CA THR A 103 19.86 -3.59 -2.12
C THR A 103 18.42 -3.11 -2.02
N ILE A 104 17.72 -3.42 -0.93
CA ILE A 104 16.33 -2.94 -0.74
C ILE A 104 16.32 -1.42 -0.53
N GLU A 105 17.28 -0.90 0.23
CA GLU A 105 17.46 0.54 0.44
C GLU A 105 17.69 1.29 -0.88
N ASN A 106 18.60 0.79 -1.73
CA ASN A 106 18.88 1.39 -3.05
C ASN A 106 17.67 1.36 -3.99
N ARG A 107 16.75 0.40 -3.82
CA ARG A 107 15.48 0.38 -4.56
C ARG A 107 14.44 1.32 -3.95
N PHE A 108 14.47 1.51 -2.64
CA PHE A 108 13.54 2.36 -1.92
C PHE A 108 13.84 3.86 -2.11
N LEU A 109 15.10 4.27 -2.04
CA LEU A 109 15.49 5.68 -2.03
C LEU A 109 15.02 6.45 -3.29
N PRO A 110 15.18 5.95 -4.52
CA PRO A 110 14.68 6.62 -5.72
C PRO A 110 13.15 6.72 -5.72
N VAL A 111 12.45 5.60 -5.46
CA VAL A 111 10.98 5.56 -5.42
C VAL A 111 10.42 6.53 -4.38
N ALA A 112 11.06 6.62 -3.21
CA ALA A 112 10.66 7.56 -2.17
C ALA A 112 10.92 9.02 -2.58
N LYS A 113 12.05 9.30 -3.25
CA LYS A 113 12.36 10.64 -3.76
C LYS A 113 11.37 11.05 -4.84
N ASP A 114 11.07 10.17 -5.78
CA ASP A 114 10.15 10.42 -6.89
C ASP A 114 8.72 10.62 -6.36
N ALA A 115 8.28 9.81 -5.39
CA ALA A 115 7.00 10.00 -4.72
C ALA A 115 6.88 11.37 -4.04
N LEU A 116 7.96 11.83 -3.38
CA LEU A 116 8.01 13.14 -2.74
C LEU A 116 8.15 14.30 -3.74
N ALA A 117 8.81 14.10 -4.88
CA ALA A 117 8.88 15.11 -5.95
C ALA A 117 7.54 15.26 -6.67
N THR A 118 6.82 14.15 -6.89
CA THR A 118 5.47 14.14 -7.48
C THR A 118 4.46 14.94 -6.64
N PHE A 119 4.69 15.02 -5.32
CA PHE A 119 3.92 15.90 -4.44
C PHE A 119 4.10 17.39 -4.79
N ILE A 120 5.28 17.78 -5.30
CA ILE A 120 5.68 19.18 -5.49
C ILE A 120 5.37 19.69 -6.91
N GLU A 121 5.56 18.88 -7.97
CA GLU A 121 5.70 19.41 -9.35
C GLU A 121 4.55 19.11 -10.36
N GLU A 122 3.43 18.47 -9.99
CA GLU A 122 2.29 18.14 -10.89
C GLU A 122 2.45 16.94 -11.87
N PRO A 123 1.42 16.61 -12.68
CA PRO A 123 0.64 15.38 -12.60
C PRO A 123 1.17 14.25 -13.48
N LEU A 124 1.46 13.08 -12.89
CA LEU A 124 1.58 11.83 -13.63
C LEU A 124 0.73 10.75 -12.97
N GLY A 125 0.10 9.90 -13.78
CA GLY A 125 -0.77 8.78 -13.39
C GLY A 125 -0.06 7.64 -12.63
N LEU A 126 1.01 7.96 -11.88
CA LEU A 126 1.93 7.01 -11.26
C LEU A 126 1.63 6.75 -9.77
N GLY A 127 0.48 7.20 -9.25
CA GLY A 127 0.15 7.10 -7.82
C GLY A 127 0.01 5.66 -7.32
N HIS A 128 -0.71 4.80 -8.05
CA HIS A 128 -1.05 3.47 -7.56
C HIS A 128 0.11 2.47 -7.66
N ASP A 129 0.88 2.49 -8.75
CA ASP A 129 2.02 1.60 -8.95
C ASP A 129 3.16 1.93 -7.98
N THR A 130 3.40 3.22 -7.73
CA THR A 130 4.36 3.70 -6.74
C THR A 130 3.97 3.28 -5.33
N LEU A 131 2.69 3.42 -4.96
CA LEU A 131 2.17 2.93 -3.67
C LEU A 131 2.32 1.42 -3.52
N THR A 132 2.02 0.65 -4.56
CA THR A 132 2.16 -0.81 -4.56
C THR A 132 3.61 -1.22 -4.38
N THR A 133 4.53 -0.54 -5.08
CA THR A 133 5.98 -0.77 -4.95
C THR A 133 6.47 -0.42 -3.55
N LEU A 134 6.08 0.74 -3.00
CA LEU A 134 6.41 1.16 -1.64
C LEU A 134 5.90 0.17 -0.58
N ASN A 135 4.66 -0.30 -0.71
CA ASN A 135 4.09 -1.31 0.19
C ASN A 135 4.83 -2.64 0.11
N SER A 136 5.24 -3.05 -1.09
CA SER A 136 6.03 -4.27 -1.27
C SER A 136 7.42 -4.17 -0.61
N LEU A 137 8.07 -3.00 -0.69
CA LEU A 137 9.35 -2.72 -0.05
C LEU A 137 9.21 -2.62 1.48
N GLU A 138 8.16 -1.95 1.95
CA GLU A 138 7.79 -1.86 3.38
C GLU A 138 7.60 -3.24 3.99
N THR A 139 6.88 -4.13 3.29
CA THR A 139 6.69 -5.52 3.72
C THR A 139 8.02 -6.26 3.84
N ARG A 140 8.96 -6.04 2.90
CA ARG A 140 10.30 -6.64 2.97
C ARG A 140 11.11 -6.10 4.14
N PHE A 141 11.10 -4.79 4.40
CA PHE A 141 11.78 -4.21 5.57
C PHE A 141 11.20 -4.72 6.88
N ARG A 142 9.87 -4.87 6.96
CA ARG A 142 9.17 -5.38 8.15
C ARG A 142 9.62 -6.80 8.53
N GLN A 143 9.94 -7.65 7.55
CA GLN A 143 10.37 -9.03 7.82
C GLN A 143 11.77 -9.11 8.44
N VAL A 144 12.66 -8.15 8.13
CA VAL A 144 14.07 -8.21 8.54
C VAL A 144 14.26 -8.16 10.06
N PRO A 145 13.67 -7.19 10.81
CA PRO A 145 13.77 -7.15 12.26
C PRO A 145 13.28 -8.43 12.94
N ALA A 146 12.18 -9.01 12.46
CA ALA A 146 11.61 -10.23 13.03
C ALA A 146 12.57 -11.43 12.90
N ILE A 147 13.18 -11.60 11.72
CA ILE A 147 14.16 -12.66 11.49
C ILE A 147 15.42 -12.43 12.33
N LEU A 148 15.96 -11.21 12.32
CA LEU A 148 17.18 -10.88 13.04
C LEU A 148 17.01 -10.91 14.56
N ALA A 149 15.84 -10.57 15.10
CA ALA A 149 15.53 -10.72 16.51
C ALA A 149 15.62 -12.20 16.93
N SER A 150 14.93 -13.09 16.22
CA SER A 150 15.00 -14.53 16.51
C SER A 150 16.42 -15.11 16.35
N THR A 151 17.22 -14.55 15.43
CA THR A 151 18.62 -14.94 15.25
C THR A 151 19.50 -14.42 16.39
N MET A 152 19.20 -13.23 16.90
CA MET A 152 19.91 -12.63 18.02
C MET A 152 19.69 -13.43 19.31
N ASP A 153 18.45 -13.86 19.58
CA ASP A 153 18.12 -14.72 20.72
C ASP A 153 18.87 -16.06 20.62
N LEU A 154 18.85 -16.68 19.44
CA LEU A 154 19.62 -17.89 19.14
C LEU A 154 21.12 -17.73 19.44
N LEU A 155 21.72 -16.64 18.96
CA LEU A 155 23.14 -16.38 19.20
C LEU A 155 23.45 -16.21 20.69
N GLN A 156 22.54 -15.63 21.48
CA GLN A 156 22.69 -15.51 22.93
C GLN A 156 22.61 -16.88 23.61
N ASP A 157 21.61 -17.70 23.25
CA ASP A 157 21.43 -19.04 23.80
C ASP A 157 22.62 -19.94 23.48
N LEU A 158 23.13 -19.91 22.24
CA LEU A 158 24.34 -20.63 21.86
C LEU A 158 25.56 -20.13 22.63
N CYS A 159 25.72 -18.81 22.81
CA CYS A 159 26.83 -18.29 23.61
C CYS A 159 26.78 -18.80 25.06
N ALA A 160 25.60 -18.82 25.67
CA ALA A 160 25.41 -19.32 27.04
C ALA A 160 25.71 -20.82 27.12
N LEU A 161 25.22 -21.61 26.16
CA LEU A 161 25.46 -23.05 26.07
C LEU A 161 26.95 -23.38 25.93
N ILE A 162 27.64 -22.74 24.98
CA ILE A 162 29.08 -22.96 24.75
C ILE A 162 29.87 -22.56 26.00
N SER A 163 29.52 -21.42 26.61
CA SER A 163 30.20 -20.93 27.83
C SER A 163 30.05 -21.88 29.02
N SER A 164 28.95 -22.63 29.09
CA SER A 164 28.70 -23.57 30.20
C SER A 164 29.44 -24.90 30.10
N LYS A 165 30.01 -25.24 28.93
CA LYS A 165 30.45 -26.61 28.62
C LYS A 165 31.87 -26.73 28.10
N SER A 166 32.48 -25.65 27.62
CA SER A 166 33.87 -25.70 27.14
C SER A 166 34.59 -24.37 27.31
N GLU A 167 35.76 -24.41 27.95
CA GLU A 167 36.61 -23.25 28.24
C GLU A 167 37.92 -23.22 27.41
N THR A 168 37.96 -23.86 26.25
CA THR A 168 39.14 -23.79 25.38
C THR A 168 39.33 -22.37 24.81
N GLU A 169 40.57 -22.01 24.45
CA GLU A 169 40.83 -20.70 23.84
C GLU A 169 40.09 -20.53 22.49
N GLU A 170 39.89 -21.63 21.76
CA GLU A 170 39.11 -21.65 20.52
C GLU A 170 37.62 -21.42 20.79
N THR A 171 37.03 -22.01 21.83
CA THR A 171 35.62 -21.72 22.19
C THR A 171 35.45 -20.28 22.68
N LYS A 172 36.42 -19.73 23.43
CA LYS A 172 36.41 -18.31 23.85
C LYS A 172 36.47 -17.37 22.65
N TYR A 173 37.36 -17.61 21.69
CA TYR A 173 37.39 -16.89 20.42
C TYR A 173 36.06 -17.04 19.70
N GLY A 174 35.51 -18.25 19.72
CA GLY A 174 34.24 -18.55 19.10
C GLY A 174 33.06 -17.75 19.63
N ILE A 175 32.93 -17.69 20.95
CA ILE A 175 31.92 -16.88 21.66
C ILE A 175 32.07 -15.40 21.31
N LYS A 176 33.29 -14.87 21.22
CA LYS A 176 33.53 -13.47 20.81
C LYS A 176 32.97 -13.19 19.41
N CYS A 177 33.19 -14.11 18.46
CA CYS A 177 32.64 -13.98 17.11
C CYS A 177 31.10 -14.00 17.11
N LEU A 178 30.47 -14.93 17.82
CA LEU A 178 29.00 -15.02 17.89
C LEU A 178 28.38 -13.77 18.56
N LYS A 179 29.00 -13.27 19.64
CA LYS A 179 28.59 -12.01 20.28
C LYS A 179 28.70 -10.82 19.33
N ASN A 180 29.73 -10.79 18.48
CA ASN A 180 29.87 -9.74 17.47
C ASN A 180 28.74 -9.81 16.42
N GLN A 181 28.38 -11.02 15.95
CA GLN A 181 27.25 -11.20 15.05
C GLN A 181 25.92 -10.79 15.68
N ALA A 182 25.72 -11.06 16.98
CA ALA A 182 24.53 -10.60 17.71
C ALA A 182 24.45 -9.07 17.76
N ARG A 183 25.59 -8.37 17.92
CA ARG A 183 25.64 -6.89 17.83
C ARG A 183 25.24 -6.39 16.45
N TYR A 184 25.73 -7.03 15.39
CA TYR A 184 25.33 -6.67 14.02
C TYR A 184 23.85 -6.96 13.75
N CYS A 185 23.26 -8.04 14.32
CA CYS A 185 21.81 -8.29 14.22
C CYS A 185 21.02 -7.08 14.72
N LYS A 186 21.42 -6.52 15.86
CA LYS A 186 20.79 -5.33 16.44
C LYS A 186 20.91 -4.13 15.50
N ILE A 187 22.09 -3.86 14.95
CA ILE A 187 22.33 -2.74 14.03
C ILE A 187 21.47 -2.88 12.77
N TYR A 188 21.48 -4.05 12.15
CA TYR A 188 20.71 -4.33 10.93
C TYR A 188 19.19 -4.28 11.17
N SER A 189 18.73 -4.76 12.33
CA SER A 189 17.33 -4.65 12.75
C SER A 189 16.90 -3.19 12.92
N GLN A 190 17.73 -2.37 13.56
CA GLN A 190 17.47 -0.94 13.72
C GLN A 190 17.41 -0.21 12.38
N SER A 191 18.37 -0.48 11.48
CA SER A 191 18.39 0.10 10.13
C SER A 191 17.15 -0.28 9.32
N ALA A 192 16.77 -1.56 9.33
CA ALA A 192 15.56 -2.02 8.65
C ALA A 192 14.28 -1.42 9.24
N THR A 193 14.22 -1.25 10.57
CA THR A 193 13.07 -0.61 11.25
C THR A 193 12.94 0.86 10.85
N TYR A 194 14.06 1.59 10.79
CA TYR A 194 14.06 2.98 10.32
C TYR A 194 13.58 3.09 8.86
N LEU A 195 14.09 2.23 7.97
CA LEU A 195 13.68 2.19 6.57
C LEU A 195 12.20 1.83 6.42
N GLN A 196 11.70 0.89 7.24
CA GLN A 196 10.28 0.55 7.29
C GLN A 196 9.42 1.75 7.68
N GLN A 197 9.76 2.44 8.78
CA GLN A 197 9.01 3.62 9.24
C GLN A 197 9.01 4.73 8.18
N ARG A 198 10.16 4.94 7.53
CA ARG A 198 10.27 5.92 6.44
C ARG A 198 9.40 5.54 5.25
N ALA A 199 9.39 4.27 4.85
CA ALA A 199 8.54 3.78 3.78
C ALA A 199 7.04 3.93 4.09
N GLN A 200 6.62 3.64 5.33
CA GLN A 200 5.25 3.84 5.79
C GLN A 200 4.83 5.31 5.74
N SER A 201 5.70 6.21 6.21
CA SER A 201 5.44 7.65 6.17
C SER A 201 5.27 8.16 4.74
N VAL A 202 6.15 7.76 3.81
CA VAL A 202 6.05 8.16 2.40
C VAL A 202 4.78 7.61 1.76
N ALA A 203 4.47 6.32 1.97
CA ALA A 203 3.25 5.72 1.43
C ALA A 203 1.98 6.40 1.97
N LYS A 204 1.97 6.74 3.27
CA LYS A 204 0.84 7.45 3.89
C LYS A 204 0.67 8.85 3.30
N LEU A 205 1.75 9.63 3.21
CA LEU A 205 1.70 10.98 2.64
C LEU A 205 1.22 10.95 1.18
N LEU A 206 1.71 10.00 0.38
CA LEU A 206 1.27 9.83 -1.00
C LEU A 206 -0.22 9.46 -1.07
N SER A 207 -0.69 8.54 -0.21
CA SER A 207 -2.12 8.17 -0.13
C SER A 207 -3.00 9.35 0.28
N ASP A 208 -2.61 10.10 1.31
CA ASP A 208 -3.37 11.25 1.80
C ASP A 208 -3.43 12.35 0.72
N THR A 209 -2.36 12.52 -0.05
CA THR A 209 -2.29 13.47 -1.19
C THR A 209 -3.22 13.06 -2.32
N LEU A 210 -3.23 11.77 -2.70
CA LEU A 210 -4.15 11.26 -3.73
C LEU A 210 -5.61 11.49 -3.32
N LEU A 211 -5.95 11.19 -2.07
CA LEU A 211 -7.30 11.44 -1.53
C LEU A 211 -7.67 12.93 -1.54
N MET A 212 -6.74 13.81 -1.16
CA MET A 212 -6.98 15.26 -1.20
C MET A 212 -7.22 15.75 -2.63
N ARG A 213 -6.47 15.22 -3.61
CA ARG A 213 -6.69 15.58 -5.02
C ARG A 213 -8.02 15.06 -5.55
N ASP A 214 -8.41 13.84 -5.23
CA ASP A 214 -9.73 13.32 -5.60
C ASP A 214 -10.86 14.20 -5.05
N GLN A 215 -10.69 14.72 -3.82
CA GLN A 215 -11.61 15.69 -3.22
C GLN A 215 -11.64 17.03 -3.95
N LEU A 216 -10.48 17.58 -4.34
CA LEU A 216 -10.39 18.84 -5.10
C LEU A 216 -11.01 18.70 -6.49
N LEU A 217 -10.74 17.60 -7.19
CA LEU A 217 -11.35 17.32 -8.50
C LEU A 217 -12.88 17.18 -8.38
N ALA A 218 -13.36 16.49 -7.36
CA ALA A 218 -14.80 16.39 -7.10
C ALA A 218 -15.42 17.76 -6.75
N GLN A 219 -14.71 18.61 -6.01
CA GLN A 219 -15.16 19.97 -5.71
C GLN A 219 -15.25 20.83 -6.96
N GLU A 220 -14.25 20.76 -7.83
CA GLU A 220 -14.23 21.52 -9.09
C GLU A 220 -15.34 21.05 -10.03
N GLN A 221 -15.54 19.74 -10.14
CA GLN A 221 -16.69 19.17 -10.85
C GLN A 221 -18.02 19.67 -10.27
N ASN A 222 -18.14 19.75 -8.94
CA ASN A 222 -19.36 20.25 -8.30
C ASN A 222 -19.60 21.74 -8.58
N LYS A 223 -18.55 22.58 -8.59
CA LYS A 223 -18.66 23.99 -9.00
C LYS A 223 -19.13 24.12 -10.44
N ASN A 224 -18.50 23.38 -11.36
CA ASN A 224 -18.90 23.39 -12.76
C ASN A 224 -20.37 22.99 -12.92
N ILE A 225 -20.83 21.97 -12.19
CA ILE A 225 -22.26 21.57 -12.18
C ILE A 225 -23.16 22.69 -11.64
N ILE A 226 -22.73 23.44 -10.62
CA ILE A 226 -23.47 24.59 -10.09
C ILE A 226 -23.56 25.70 -11.16
N GLU A 227 -22.47 26.03 -11.84
CA GLU A 227 -22.45 27.03 -12.92
C GLU A 227 -23.32 26.62 -14.13
N LEU A 228 -23.25 25.34 -14.52
CA LEU A 228 -24.12 24.73 -15.52
C LEU A 228 -25.60 24.83 -15.11
N ASN A 229 -25.92 24.61 -13.83
CA ASN A 229 -27.27 24.70 -13.31
C ASN A 229 -27.78 26.16 -13.26
N GLU A 230 -26.93 27.12 -12.86
CA GLU A 230 -27.28 28.55 -12.89
C GLU A 230 -27.63 29.00 -14.32
N SER A 231 -26.83 28.56 -15.29
CA SER A 231 -27.08 28.81 -16.72
C SER A 231 -28.39 28.19 -17.20
N ALA A 232 -28.67 26.94 -16.83
CA ALA A 232 -29.92 26.26 -17.17
C ALA A 232 -31.15 26.96 -16.56
N VAL A 233 -31.05 27.44 -15.32
CA VAL A 233 -32.10 28.21 -14.65
C VAL A 233 -32.32 29.56 -15.35
N PHE A 234 -31.27 30.24 -15.81
CA PHE A 234 -31.38 31.49 -16.56
C PHE A 234 -32.14 31.32 -17.89
N ILE A 235 -31.79 30.29 -18.68
CA ILE A 235 -32.47 29.97 -19.94
C ILE A 235 -33.95 29.66 -19.68
N THR A 236 -34.25 28.88 -18.66
CA THR A 236 -35.64 28.51 -18.31
C THR A 236 -36.47 29.75 -17.97
N ARG A 237 -35.91 30.72 -17.22
CA ARG A 237 -36.58 32.00 -16.94
C ARG A 237 -36.85 32.81 -18.21
N LEU A 238 -35.90 32.87 -19.15
CA LEU A 238 -36.10 33.55 -20.43
C LEU A 238 -37.23 32.90 -21.24
N THR A 239 -37.27 31.56 -21.31
CA THR A 239 -38.34 30.85 -22.03
C THR A 239 -39.71 31.07 -21.39
N LEU A 240 -39.81 31.05 -20.06
CA LEU A 240 -41.05 31.31 -19.33
C LEU A 240 -41.55 32.75 -19.52
N LEU A 241 -40.64 33.71 -19.68
CA LEU A 241 -40.99 35.10 -19.96
C LEU A 241 -41.43 35.31 -21.42
N TYR A 242 -40.75 34.67 -22.37
CA TYR A 242 -40.95 34.91 -23.80
C TYR A 242 -42.14 34.14 -24.38
N LEU A 243 -42.41 32.92 -23.89
CA LEU A 243 -43.45 32.03 -24.42
C LEU A 243 -44.86 32.66 -24.41
N PRO A 244 -45.33 33.29 -23.31
CA PRO A 244 -46.68 33.85 -23.23
C PRO A 244 -46.85 35.07 -24.15
N THR A 245 -45.85 35.96 -24.16
CA THR A 245 -45.84 37.15 -25.01
C THR A 245 -45.83 36.77 -26.48
N SER A 246 -45.05 35.75 -26.85
CA SER A 246 -44.98 35.27 -28.24
C SER A 246 -46.29 34.62 -28.70
N PHE A 247 -46.96 33.87 -27.82
CA PHE A 247 -48.28 33.31 -28.11
C PHE A 247 -49.30 34.41 -28.42
N ILE A 248 -49.33 35.47 -27.60
CA ILE A 248 -50.24 36.62 -27.76
C ILE A 248 -49.90 37.42 -29.02
N ALA A 249 -48.60 37.65 -29.28
CA ALA A 249 -48.14 38.29 -30.51
C ALA A 249 -48.55 37.51 -31.76
N THR A 250 -48.53 36.18 -31.72
CA THR A 250 -48.97 35.33 -32.85
C THR A 250 -50.50 35.36 -33.00
N PHE A 251 -51.24 35.25 -31.90
CA PHE A 251 -52.71 35.25 -31.90
C PHE A 251 -53.30 36.57 -32.42
N PHE A 252 -52.70 37.70 -32.03
CA PHE A 252 -53.18 39.03 -32.39
C PHE A 252 -52.44 39.65 -33.59
N GLY A 253 -51.26 39.16 -33.95
CA GLY A 253 -50.45 39.69 -35.05
C GLY A 253 -51.11 39.58 -36.43
N MET A 254 -52.08 38.68 -36.59
CA MET A 254 -52.83 38.51 -37.84
C MET A 254 -54.11 39.37 -37.92
N ASN A 255 -54.59 39.95 -36.81
CA ASN A 255 -55.93 40.55 -36.73
C ASN A 255 -55.94 42.07 -36.56
N PHE A 256 -54.80 42.70 -36.22
CA PHE A 256 -54.73 44.12 -35.85
C PHE A 256 -54.10 45.04 -36.91
N PHE A 257 -53.50 44.47 -37.95
CA PHE A 257 -52.88 45.22 -39.05
C PHE A 257 -53.62 44.88 -40.35
N ASP A 258 -54.44 45.82 -40.82
CA ASP A 258 -55.14 45.71 -42.10
C ASP A 258 -54.50 46.67 -43.11
N LEU A 259 -54.31 46.20 -44.35
CA LEU A 259 -53.68 46.97 -45.43
C LEU A 259 -54.79 47.59 -46.27
N ASP A 260 -55.04 48.88 -46.08
CA ASP A 260 -56.02 49.61 -46.88
C ASP A 260 -55.52 49.76 -48.33
N THR A 261 -56.18 49.04 -49.25
CA THR A 261 -55.80 48.89 -50.66
C THR A 261 -55.95 50.16 -51.50
N GLU A 262 -56.63 51.21 -51.01
CA GLU A 262 -56.82 52.45 -51.79
C GLU A 262 -55.74 53.53 -51.53
N ASN A 263 -55.11 53.54 -50.34
CA ASN A 263 -54.19 54.63 -49.95
C ASN A 263 -52.77 54.20 -49.58
N SER A 264 -52.42 52.91 -49.74
CA SER A 264 -51.08 52.40 -49.44
C SER A 264 -50.57 52.77 -48.02
N ARG A 265 -51.48 52.89 -47.06
CA ARG A 265 -51.17 53.28 -45.67
C ARG A 265 -51.62 52.18 -44.73
N ILE A 266 -50.69 51.75 -43.88
CA ILE A 266 -50.96 50.79 -42.81
C ILE A 266 -51.77 51.53 -41.74
N VAL A 267 -53.05 51.20 -41.58
CA VAL A 267 -53.91 51.80 -40.56
C VAL A 267 -53.97 50.84 -39.36
N GLY A 268 -53.29 51.21 -38.27
CA GLY A 268 -53.38 50.46 -37.02
C GLY A 268 -54.74 50.66 -36.35
N THR A 269 -55.46 49.57 -36.05
CA THR A 269 -56.75 49.65 -35.35
C THR A 269 -56.58 50.22 -33.94
N SER A 270 -57.47 51.14 -33.53
CA SER A 270 -57.46 51.83 -32.22
C SER A 270 -57.54 50.90 -30.98
N MET A 271 -57.85 49.61 -31.16
CA MET A 271 -57.99 48.60 -30.10
C MET A 271 -56.67 47.91 -29.69
N ILE A 272 -55.51 48.40 -30.14
CA ILE A 272 -54.18 47.82 -29.84
C ILE A 272 -53.87 47.72 -28.33
N TRP A 273 -54.57 48.48 -27.49
CA TRP A 273 -54.47 48.40 -26.03
C TRP A 273 -54.82 47.01 -25.45
N ILE A 274 -55.72 46.25 -26.11
CA ILE A 274 -56.10 44.89 -25.69
C ILE A 274 -54.94 43.91 -25.83
N PHE A 275 -54.05 44.13 -26.80
CA PHE A 275 -52.82 43.35 -26.94
C PHE A 275 -51.90 43.55 -25.73
N PHE A 276 -51.66 44.79 -25.32
CA PHE A 276 -50.83 45.07 -24.14
C PHE A 276 -51.46 44.52 -22.85
N LEU A 277 -52.77 44.67 -22.68
CA LEU A 277 -53.48 44.20 -21.49
C LEU A 277 -53.48 42.66 -21.38
N SER A 278 -53.73 41.95 -22.49
CA SER A 278 -53.68 40.49 -22.52
C SER A 278 -52.26 39.97 -22.32
N SER A 279 -51.25 40.61 -22.92
CA SER A 279 -49.83 40.25 -22.76
C SER A 279 -49.38 40.34 -21.30
N PHE A 280 -49.69 41.45 -20.64
CA PHE A 280 -49.35 41.65 -19.24
C PHE A 280 -50.11 40.66 -18.32
N GLY A 281 -51.40 40.45 -18.59
CA GLY A 281 -52.22 39.48 -17.85
C GLY A 281 -51.68 38.05 -17.94
N LEU A 282 -51.34 37.58 -19.14
CA LEU A 282 -50.82 36.23 -19.34
C LEU A 282 -49.43 36.06 -18.70
N THR A 283 -48.57 37.07 -18.82
CA THR A 283 -47.23 37.07 -18.18
C THR A 283 -47.35 36.96 -16.66
N ALA A 284 -48.26 37.72 -16.04
CA ALA A 284 -48.54 37.67 -14.61
C ALA A 284 -49.06 36.29 -14.17
N VAL A 285 -49.95 35.67 -14.97
CA VAL A 285 -50.44 34.30 -14.72
C VAL A 285 -49.31 33.29 -14.77
N THR A 286 -48.43 33.34 -15.77
CA THR A 286 -47.26 32.44 -15.84
C THR A 286 -46.30 32.62 -14.66
N TYR A 287 -46.04 33.87 -14.23
CA TYR A 287 -45.16 34.12 -13.09
C TYR A 287 -45.79 33.69 -11.76
N LEU A 288 -47.11 33.86 -11.62
CA LEU A 288 -47.88 33.35 -10.48
C LEU A 288 -47.89 31.82 -10.45
N LEU A 289 -48.08 31.16 -11.59
CA LEU A 289 -47.98 29.70 -11.71
C LEU A 289 -46.58 29.22 -11.36
N TYR A 290 -45.53 29.87 -11.87
CA TYR A 290 -44.15 29.55 -11.54
C TYR A 290 -43.86 29.73 -10.05
N TYR A 291 -44.25 30.87 -9.46
CA TYR A 291 -44.07 31.12 -8.04
C TYR A 291 -44.86 30.13 -7.18
N TRP A 292 -46.08 29.78 -7.60
CA TRP A 292 -46.91 28.79 -6.92
C TRP A 292 -46.34 27.38 -7.03
N LEU A 293 -45.84 26.98 -8.21
CA LEU A 293 -45.15 25.70 -8.41
C LEU A 293 -43.90 25.66 -7.51
N MET A 294 -43.03 26.66 -7.60
CA MET A 294 -41.79 26.73 -6.84
C MET A 294 -42.02 26.74 -5.31
N ARG A 295 -43.11 27.37 -4.85
CA ARG A 295 -43.51 27.39 -3.43
C ARG A 295 -44.13 26.08 -2.98
N ARG A 296 -44.81 25.35 -3.86
CA ARG A 296 -45.37 24.00 -3.62
C ARG A 296 -44.27 22.92 -3.70
N ASP A 297 -43.31 23.12 -4.57
CA ASP A 297 -42.11 22.32 -4.80
C ASP A 297 -41.11 22.46 -3.64
N GLY A 298 -41.18 23.51 -2.83
CA GLY A 298 -40.51 23.56 -1.52
C GLY A 298 -40.95 22.46 -0.54
N ALA A 299 -42.12 21.83 -0.77
CA ALA A 299 -42.62 20.69 0.00
C ALA A 299 -42.62 19.36 -0.78
N THR A 300 -42.41 19.38 -2.11
CA THR A 300 -42.56 18.18 -2.97
C THR A 300 -41.42 17.95 -3.98
N PHE A 301 -40.39 18.78 -4.00
CA PHE A 301 -39.17 18.56 -4.77
C PHE A 301 -38.04 18.08 -3.85
N HIS A 302 -38.27 16.93 -3.21
CA HIS A 302 -37.18 15.97 -3.17
C HIS A 302 -36.91 15.61 -4.64
N LEU A 303 -35.91 16.23 -5.28
CA LEU A 303 -35.19 15.53 -6.34
C LEU A 303 -35.01 14.09 -5.83
N PRO A 304 -35.14 13.03 -6.66
CA PRO A 304 -34.49 11.79 -6.27
C PRO A 304 -33.08 12.25 -5.99
N LYS A 305 -32.60 12.10 -4.73
CA LYS A 305 -31.20 12.33 -4.42
C LYS A 305 -30.48 11.71 -5.60
N LEU A 306 -29.89 12.52 -6.49
CA LEU A 306 -28.83 12.02 -7.36
C LEU A 306 -27.94 11.42 -6.33
N ARG A 307 -27.98 10.08 -6.27
CA ARG A 307 -27.56 9.30 -5.13
C ARG A 307 -26.17 9.86 -4.90
N MET A 308 -26.00 10.68 -3.86
CA MET A 308 -24.69 10.98 -3.36
C MET A 308 -24.22 9.58 -3.11
N VAL A 309 -23.41 9.05 -4.03
CA VAL A 309 -22.71 7.80 -3.78
C VAL A 309 -22.02 8.15 -2.48
N PRO A 310 -22.45 7.55 -1.36
CA PRO A 310 -21.98 7.98 -0.07
C PRO A 310 -20.48 7.94 -0.22
N ALA A 311 -19.82 9.08 0.03
CA ALA A 311 -18.38 9.17 -0.01
C ALA A 311 -17.89 7.93 0.70
N TRP A 312 -17.33 6.98 -0.06
CA TRP A 312 -17.09 5.65 0.45
C TRP A 312 -16.17 5.88 1.63
N LYS A 313 -16.71 5.72 2.84
CA LYS A 313 -15.93 5.90 4.05
C LYS A 313 -14.83 4.87 3.89
N VAL A 314 -13.58 5.31 3.83
CA VAL A 314 -12.41 4.45 3.58
C VAL A 314 -12.34 3.27 4.58
N GLN A 315 -13.11 3.33 5.68
CA GLN A 315 -13.38 2.22 6.59
C GLN A 315 -14.13 1.03 5.96
N ASP A 316 -15.03 1.23 5.00
CA ASP A 316 -15.79 0.16 4.34
C ASP A 316 -14.99 -0.54 3.22
N LEU A 317 -14.05 0.17 2.57
CA LEU A 317 -13.11 -0.46 1.61
C LEU A 317 -12.14 -1.42 2.31
N LYS A 318 -11.72 -1.12 3.54
CA LYS A 318 -10.96 -2.07 4.38
C LYS A 318 -11.77 -3.30 4.80
N ARG A 319 -13.10 -3.20 4.83
CA ARG A 319 -13.99 -4.30 5.20
C ARG A 319 -14.30 -5.20 4.01
N GLN A 320 -14.53 -4.62 2.83
CA GLN A 320 -14.74 -5.35 1.57
C GLN A 320 -13.47 -6.08 1.10
N LEU A 321 -12.28 -5.48 1.21
CA LEU A 321 -11.01 -6.17 0.90
C LEU A 321 -10.71 -7.34 1.86
N LYS A 322 -11.19 -7.28 3.12
CA LYS A 322 -11.08 -8.37 4.09
C LYS A 322 -12.10 -9.49 3.86
N ILE A 323 -13.26 -9.19 3.27
CA ILE A 323 -14.29 -10.18 2.94
C ILE A 323 -13.90 -10.91 1.64
N GLY A 324 -13.40 -10.19 0.63
CA GLY A 324 -12.87 -10.81 -0.59
C GLY A 324 -11.66 -11.72 -0.36
N THR A 325 -10.80 -11.43 0.63
CA THR A 325 -9.72 -12.36 1.02
C THR A 325 -10.19 -13.54 1.88
N LYS A 326 -11.41 -13.50 2.42
CA LYS A 326 -12.02 -14.61 3.16
C LYS A 326 -12.77 -15.55 2.22
N GLU A 327 -13.53 -15.02 1.27
CA GLU A 327 -14.24 -15.84 0.27
C GLU A 327 -13.29 -16.50 -0.73
N VAL A 328 -12.19 -15.85 -1.13
CA VAL A 328 -11.15 -16.50 -1.95
C VAL A 328 -10.39 -17.59 -1.17
N LYS A 329 -10.41 -17.55 0.17
CA LYS A 329 -9.87 -18.63 1.01
C LYS A 329 -10.83 -19.80 1.16
N GLU A 330 -12.13 -19.54 1.32
CA GLU A 330 -13.15 -20.60 1.40
C GLU A 330 -13.41 -21.28 0.04
N PHE A 331 -13.26 -20.57 -1.08
CA PHE A 331 -13.40 -21.16 -2.41
C PHE A 331 -12.21 -22.08 -2.78
N HIS A 332 -11.02 -21.85 -2.21
CA HIS A 332 -9.86 -22.72 -2.40
C HIS A 332 -9.76 -23.86 -1.38
N GLU A 333 -10.54 -23.85 -0.29
CA GLU A 333 -10.66 -24.96 0.67
C GLU A 333 -11.81 -25.92 0.35
N GLY A 334 -12.64 -25.62 -0.66
CA GLY A 334 -13.75 -26.48 -1.12
C GLY A 334 -13.48 -27.33 -2.36
N GLU A 335 -12.29 -27.21 -2.98
CA GLU A 335 -11.88 -28.00 -4.16
C GLU A 335 -10.60 -28.83 -3.91
N ALA A 336 -10.43 -29.36 -2.69
CA ALA A 336 -9.41 -30.36 -2.38
C ALA A 336 -10.02 -31.60 -1.70
#